data_AF-A0A0B5HWF5-F1
#
_entry.id   AF-A0A0B5HWF5-F1
#
_cell.length_a   1.000
_cell.length_b   1.000
_cell.length_c   1.000
_cell.angle_alpha   90.00
_cell.angle_beta   90.00
_cell.angle_gamma   90.00
#
_symmetry.space_group_name_H-M   'P 1'
#
loop_
_entity.id
_entity.type
_entity.pdbx_description
1 polymer ?
#
loop_
_entity_poly.entity_id
_entity_poly.type
_entity_poly.pdbx_seq_one_letter_code
_entity_poly.pdbx_strand_id
1 'polypeptide(L)'
;MSVLPLVFTSGWASGINAYAVVLLFGVFGATGLTDEVPASLQRTDVLVAAAVLFLCEAVADKIPYVDSIWDSVHTVIRPIAGAVVGALLAGQNGSLPELAAGAVGGSTALLSHFVKAGTRMAVNTSPEPFSNIALSLAEDLGVAAIVTFAVFHPVAAAVIAAALLLAGLAIVVFLAQQIRRFWRRRSQRREEKRLRAPGARPRVHAPPDDGSDHF
;
A
#
# COMPACT_ATOMS: atom_id res chain seq x y z
N MET A 1 -29.36 -2.15 -6.13
CA MET A 1 -28.56 -2.07 -4.88
C MET A 1 -27.59 -0.90 -5.03
N SER A 2 -27.11 -0.27 -3.95
CA SER A 2 -26.05 0.75 -4.07
C SER A 2 -24.75 0.09 -4.54
N VAL A 3 -24.03 0.70 -5.48
CA VAL A 3 -22.73 0.23 -5.97
C VAL A 3 -21.57 0.50 -4.98
N LEU A 4 -21.83 1.32 -3.95
CA LEU A 4 -20.82 1.77 -3.00
C LEU A 4 -20.03 0.62 -2.33
N PRO A 5 -20.64 -0.49 -1.86
CA PRO A 5 -19.89 -1.59 -1.28
C PRO A 5 -18.93 -2.24 -2.28
N LEU A 6 -19.36 -2.41 -3.54
CA LEU A 6 -18.52 -2.97 -4.60
C LEU A 6 -17.36 -2.02 -4.95
N VAL A 7 -17.62 -0.71 -5.02
CA VAL A 7 -16.59 0.33 -5.23
C VAL A 7 -15.56 0.34 -4.10
N PHE A 8 -16.02 0.25 -2.85
CA PHE A 8 -15.13 0.20 -1.69
C PHE A 8 -14.27 -1.07 -1.70
N THR A 9 -14.88 -2.24 -1.90
CA THR A 9 -14.16 -3.52 -1.93
C THR A 9 -13.16 -3.60 -3.08
N SER A 10 -13.56 -3.16 -4.28
CA SER A 10 -12.66 -3.11 -5.44
C SER A 10 -11.55 -2.09 -5.28
N GLY A 11 -11.81 -0.95 -4.62
CA GLY A 11 -10.78 -0.02 -4.19
C GLY A 11 -9.77 -0.68 -3.26
N TRP A 12 -10.24 -1.32 -2.19
CA TRP A 12 -9.37 -2.08 -1.26
C TRP A 12 -8.51 -3.11 -1.98
N ALA A 13 -9.12 -3.91 -2.85
CA ALA A 13 -8.43 -4.93 -3.63
C ALA A 13 -7.42 -4.33 -4.62
N SER A 14 -7.74 -3.18 -5.24
CA SER A 14 -6.83 -2.50 -6.19
C SER A 14 -5.57 -1.99 -5.51
N GLY A 15 -5.66 -1.62 -4.23
CA GLY A 15 -4.49 -1.30 -3.41
C GLY A 15 -3.54 -2.48 -3.17
N ILE A 16 -4.04 -3.72 -3.30
CA ILE A 16 -3.22 -4.93 -3.15
C ILE A 16 -2.72 -5.42 -4.52
N ASN A 17 -3.64 -5.56 -5.49
CA ASN A 17 -3.37 -5.97 -6.88
C ASN A 17 -4.42 -5.35 -7.84
N ALA A 18 -4.10 -4.18 -8.42
CA ALA A 18 -5.00 -3.48 -9.34
C ALA A 18 -5.25 -4.26 -10.65
N TYR A 19 -4.22 -4.97 -11.12
CA TYR A 19 -4.29 -5.73 -12.37
C TYR A 19 -5.19 -6.95 -12.22
N ALA A 20 -5.13 -7.63 -11.07
CA ALA A 20 -6.05 -8.71 -10.74
C ALA A 20 -7.51 -8.20 -10.69
N VAL A 21 -7.77 -7.03 -10.09
CA VAL A 21 -9.13 -6.46 -10.05
C VAL A 21 -9.67 -6.20 -11.45
N VAL A 22 -8.88 -5.54 -12.31
CA VAL A 22 -9.29 -5.26 -13.70
C VAL A 22 -9.51 -6.54 -14.47
N LEU A 23 -8.60 -7.51 -14.35
CA LEU A 23 -8.69 -8.81 -15.03
C LEU A 23 -9.93 -9.58 -14.58
N LEU A 24 -10.19 -9.67 -13.27
CA LEU A 24 -11.32 -10.41 -12.72
C LEU A 24 -12.65 -9.79 -13.14
N PHE A 25 -12.82 -8.48 -12.95
CA PHE A 25 -14.05 -7.82 -13.40
C PHE A 25 -14.24 -7.95 -14.90
N GLY A 26 -13.20 -7.68 -15.68
CA GLY A 26 -13.29 -7.79 -17.13
C GLY A 26 -13.66 -9.20 -17.59
N VAL A 27 -13.11 -10.25 -16.98
CA VAL A 27 -13.50 -11.65 -17.24
C VAL A 27 -14.95 -11.91 -16.81
N PHE A 28 -15.36 -11.47 -15.63
CA PHE A 28 -16.74 -11.66 -15.15
C PHE A 28 -17.78 -10.97 -16.04
N GLY A 29 -17.47 -9.78 -16.55
CA GLY A 29 -18.31 -9.12 -17.53
C GLY A 29 -18.31 -9.85 -18.88
N ALA A 30 -17.13 -10.21 -19.40
CA ALA A 30 -17.00 -10.85 -20.71
C ALA A 30 -17.63 -12.25 -20.78
N THR A 31 -17.70 -12.99 -19.67
CA THR A 31 -18.35 -14.30 -19.59
C THR A 31 -19.85 -14.22 -19.27
N GLY A 32 -20.38 -13.03 -19.00
CA GLY A 32 -21.77 -12.83 -18.59
C GLY A 32 -22.06 -13.31 -17.16
N LEU A 33 -21.04 -13.40 -16.30
CA LEU A 33 -21.24 -13.72 -14.88
C LEU A 33 -21.99 -12.60 -14.16
N THR A 34 -21.78 -11.35 -14.58
CA THR A 34 -22.51 -10.18 -14.09
C THR A 34 -22.59 -9.09 -15.15
N ASP A 35 -23.75 -8.42 -15.22
CA ASP A 35 -23.99 -7.27 -16.10
C ASP A 35 -23.59 -5.93 -15.44
N GLU A 36 -23.13 -5.97 -14.18
CA GLU A 36 -22.72 -4.78 -13.43
C GLU A 36 -21.33 -4.26 -13.85
N VAL A 37 -20.59 -5.01 -14.67
CA VAL A 37 -19.25 -4.62 -15.14
C VAL A 37 -19.33 -3.82 -16.45
N PRO A 38 -18.76 -2.61 -16.50
CA PRO A 38 -18.69 -1.77 -17.70
C PRO A 38 -17.97 -2.44 -18.88
N ALA A 39 -18.47 -2.23 -20.10
CA ALA A 39 -17.88 -2.79 -21.33
C ALA A 39 -16.42 -2.38 -21.56
N SER A 40 -15.98 -1.23 -21.02
CA SER A 40 -14.60 -0.77 -21.12
C SER A 40 -13.60 -1.71 -20.45
N LEU A 41 -13.97 -2.37 -19.34
CA LEU A 41 -13.12 -3.34 -18.64
C LEU A 41 -13.09 -4.71 -19.32
N GLN A 42 -14.08 -5.00 -20.16
CA GLN A 42 -14.23 -6.29 -20.86
C GLN A 42 -13.42 -6.36 -22.16
N ARG A 43 -12.85 -5.25 -22.62
CA ARG A 43 -12.12 -5.19 -23.89
C ARG A 43 -10.91 -6.12 -23.87
N THR A 44 -10.71 -6.88 -24.94
CA THR A 44 -9.63 -7.86 -25.05
C THR A 44 -8.24 -7.26 -24.85
N ASP A 45 -7.99 -6.04 -25.37
CA ASP A 45 -6.71 -5.36 -25.18
C ASP A 45 -6.47 -4.96 -23.72
N VAL A 46 -7.50 -4.54 -23.00
CA VAL A 46 -7.44 -4.24 -21.55
C VAL A 46 -7.16 -5.52 -20.75
N LEU A 47 -7.86 -6.62 -21.06
CA LEU A 47 -7.66 -7.91 -20.41
C LEU A 47 -6.24 -8.45 -20.61
N VAL A 48 -5.72 -8.37 -21.84
CA VAL A 48 -4.35 -8.81 -22.15
C VAL A 48 -3.33 -7.94 -21.40
N ALA A 49 -3.50 -6.62 -21.40
CA ALA A 49 -2.61 -5.73 -20.65
C ALA A 49 -2.65 -6.01 -19.14
N ALA A 50 -3.86 -6.19 -18.57
CA ALA A 50 -4.04 -6.52 -17.16
C ALA A 50 -3.42 -7.88 -16.80
N ALA A 51 -3.59 -8.90 -17.65
CA ALA A 51 -2.98 -10.22 -17.45
C ALA A 51 -1.44 -10.14 -17.46
N VAL A 52 -0.85 -9.42 -18.42
CA VAL A 52 0.60 -9.24 -18.49
C VAL A 52 1.12 -8.50 -17.26
N LEU A 53 0.47 -7.39 -16.87
CA LEU A 53 0.89 -6.62 -15.69
C LEU A 53 0.70 -7.39 -14.38
N PHE A 54 -0.35 -8.21 -14.28
CA PHE A 54 -0.54 -9.14 -13.17
C PHE A 54 0.61 -10.16 -13.09
N LEU A 55 1.01 -10.75 -14.22
CA LEU A 55 2.17 -11.67 -14.26
C LEU A 55 3.48 -10.96 -13.89
N CYS A 56 3.70 -9.74 -14.39
CA CYS A 56 4.85 -8.92 -14.03
C CYS A 56 4.89 -8.65 -12.52
N GLU A 57 3.76 -8.27 -11.92
CA GLU A 57 3.63 -8.05 -10.48
C GLU A 57 3.93 -9.34 -9.69
N ALA A 58 3.34 -10.46 -10.10
CA ALA A 58 3.58 -11.75 -9.46
C ALA A 58 5.07 -12.15 -9.51
N VAL A 59 5.81 -11.77 -10.56
CA VAL A 59 7.27 -12.00 -10.65
C VAL A 59 8.04 -10.97 -9.80
N ALA A 60 7.68 -9.69 -9.87
CA ALA A 60 8.33 -8.60 -9.13
C ALA A 60 8.29 -8.86 -7.62
N ASP A 61 7.15 -9.33 -7.12
CA ASP A 61 6.93 -9.66 -5.70
C ASP A 61 7.86 -10.74 -5.13
N LYS A 62 8.50 -11.53 -6.00
CA LYS A 62 9.40 -12.63 -5.61
C LYS A 62 10.86 -12.20 -5.55
N ILE A 63 11.21 -11.07 -6.15
CA ILE A 63 12.59 -10.58 -6.24
C ILE A 63 12.78 -9.47 -5.19
N PRO A 64 13.62 -9.67 -4.16
CA PRO A 64 13.88 -8.65 -3.16
C PRO A 64 14.35 -7.33 -3.81
N TYR A 65 13.94 -6.21 -3.24
CA TYR A 65 14.18 -4.84 -3.71
C TYR A 65 13.42 -4.45 -4.99
N VAL A 66 13.22 -5.37 -5.94
CA VAL A 66 12.36 -5.14 -7.10
C VAL A 66 10.92 -4.92 -6.65
N ASP A 67 10.46 -5.71 -5.68
CA ASP A 67 9.17 -5.53 -5.01
C ASP A 67 8.97 -4.10 -4.47
N SER A 68 9.99 -3.53 -3.83
CA SER A 68 9.95 -2.22 -3.20
C SER A 68 9.94 -1.08 -4.23
N ILE A 69 10.69 -1.24 -5.32
CA ILE A 69 10.66 -0.30 -6.46
C ILE A 69 9.29 -0.36 -7.14
N TRP A 70 8.77 -1.58 -7.35
CA TRP A 70 7.44 -1.81 -7.90
C TRP A 70 6.38 -1.11 -7.04
N ASP A 71 6.38 -1.34 -5.73
CA ASP A 71 5.44 -0.72 -4.80
C ASP A 71 5.57 0.82 -4.76
N SER A 72 6.77 1.36 -4.93
CA SER A 72 6.99 2.81 -5.00
C SER A 72 6.27 3.42 -6.20
N VAL A 73 6.42 2.84 -7.39
CA VAL A 73 5.70 3.27 -8.60
C VAL A 73 4.18 3.11 -8.41
N HIS A 74 3.77 2.01 -7.78
CA HIS A 74 2.36 1.67 -7.60
C HIS A 74 1.64 2.48 -6.51
N THR A 75 2.38 3.27 -5.73
CA THR A 75 1.81 4.28 -4.83
C THR A 75 0.97 5.32 -5.58
N VAL A 76 1.25 5.54 -6.88
CA VAL A 76 0.45 6.42 -7.74
C VAL A 76 -0.52 5.61 -8.63
N ILE A 77 -0.04 4.51 -9.22
CA ILE A 77 -0.83 3.73 -10.18
C ILE A 77 -2.06 3.09 -9.53
N ARG A 78 -1.93 2.48 -8.35
CA ARG A 78 -3.05 1.74 -7.72
C ARG A 78 -4.19 2.66 -7.26
N PRO A 79 -3.95 3.82 -6.61
CA PRO A 79 -5.03 4.76 -6.32
C PRO A 79 -5.76 5.25 -7.57
N ILE A 80 -5.02 5.53 -8.65
CA ILE A 80 -5.64 5.93 -9.92
C ILE A 80 -6.48 4.77 -10.48
N ALA A 81 -5.96 3.55 -10.50
CA ALA A 81 -6.69 2.38 -10.98
C ALA A 81 -7.96 2.13 -10.15
N GLY A 82 -7.86 2.17 -8.81
CA GLY A 82 -9.03 2.05 -7.92
C GLY A 82 -10.05 3.16 -8.13
N ALA A 83 -9.60 4.39 -8.39
CA ALA A 83 -10.50 5.50 -8.71
C ALA A 83 -11.21 5.31 -10.05
N VAL A 84 -10.48 4.88 -11.08
CA VAL A 84 -11.05 4.61 -12.40
C VAL A 84 -12.05 3.46 -12.34
N VAL A 85 -11.70 2.34 -11.70
CA VAL A 85 -12.62 1.20 -11.51
C VAL A 85 -13.87 1.65 -10.75
N GLY A 86 -13.72 2.41 -9.66
CA GLY A 86 -14.84 2.93 -8.89
C GLY A 86 -15.76 3.82 -9.71
N ALA A 87 -15.20 4.77 -10.47
CA ALA A 87 -15.96 5.67 -11.34
C ALA A 87 -16.71 4.89 -12.43
N LEU A 88 -16.05 3.93 -13.09
CA LEU A 88 -16.66 3.13 -14.15
C LEU A 88 -17.83 2.28 -13.61
N LEU A 89 -17.65 1.60 -12.46
CA LEU A 89 -18.72 0.83 -11.82
C LEU A 89 -19.93 1.70 -11.46
N ALA A 90 -19.67 2.93 -11.00
CA ALA A 90 -20.74 3.88 -10.68
C ALA A 90 -21.46 4.41 -11.92
N GLY A 91 -20.73 4.72 -12.99
CA GLY A 91 -21.31 5.12 -14.28
C GLY A 91 -22.22 4.05 -14.89
N GLN A 92 -21.87 2.76 -14.72
CA GLN A 92 -22.70 1.63 -15.16
C GLN A 92 -24.01 1.50 -14.37
N ASN A 93 -23.97 1.73 -13.05
CA ASN A 93 -25.11 1.47 -12.15
C ASN A 93 -25.97 2.72 -11.87
N GLY A 94 -25.44 3.93 -12.09
CA GLY A 94 -26.14 5.21 -11.88
C GLY A 94 -26.49 5.56 -10.42
N SER A 95 -26.12 4.73 -9.44
CA SER A 95 -26.53 4.90 -8.03
C SER A 95 -25.65 5.84 -7.20
N LEU A 96 -24.49 6.25 -7.71
CA LEU A 96 -23.52 7.10 -7.03
C LEU A 96 -22.84 8.02 -8.06
N PRO A 97 -22.54 9.30 -7.73
CA PRO A 97 -21.75 10.15 -8.62
C PRO A 97 -20.38 9.52 -8.91
N GLU A 98 -19.95 9.50 -10.17
CA GLU A 98 -18.67 8.90 -10.59
C GLU A 98 -17.47 9.49 -9.84
N LEU A 99 -17.50 10.81 -9.58
CA LEU A 99 -16.47 11.49 -8.80
C LEU A 99 -16.39 10.96 -7.35
N ALA A 100 -17.54 10.76 -6.70
CA ALA A 100 -17.60 10.23 -5.34
C ALA A 100 -17.15 8.77 -5.32
N ALA A 101 -17.57 7.97 -6.30
CA ALA A 101 -17.14 6.59 -6.45
C ALA A 101 -15.63 6.48 -6.69
N GLY A 102 -15.09 7.32 -7.56
CA GLY A 102 -13.65 7.38 -7.83
C GLY A 102 -12.86 7.84 -6.60
N ALA A 103 -13.36 8.80 -5.84
CA ALA A 103 -12.74 9.22 -4.58
C ALA A 103 -12.71 8.08 -3.56
N VAL A 104 -13.81 7.33 -3.40
CA VAL A 104 -13.87 6.16 -2.50
C VAL A 104 -12.95 5.05 -2.98
N GLY A 105 -13.03 4.66 -4.25
CA GLY A 105 -12.19 3.62 -4.84
C GLY A 105 -10.69 3.94 -4.74
N GLY A 106 -10.29 5.16 -5.10
CA GLY A 106 -8.89 5.57 -5.08
C GLY A 106 -8.32 5.76 -3.67
N SER A 107 -9.08 6.37 -2.76
CA SER A 107 -8.63 6.54 -1.37
C SER A 107 -8.53 5.20 -0.63
N THR A 108 -9.47 4.28 -0.87
CA THR A 108 -9.42 2.93 -0.29
C THR A 108 -8.23 2.14 -0.87
N ALA A 109 -7.96 2.26 -2.17
CA ALA A 109 -6.79 1.66 -2.80
C ALA A 109 -5.47 2.22 -2.22
N LEU A 110 -5.37 3.53 -1.99
CA LEU A 110 -4.19 4.14 -1.38
C LEU A 110 -3.95 3.61 0.03
N LEU A 111 -4.99 3.57 0.88
CA LEU A 111 -4.87 3.06 2.24
C LEU A 111 -4.48 1.58 2.27
N SER A 112 -5.07 0.77 1.39
CA SER A 112 -4.75 -0.65 1.28
C SER A 112 -3.33 -0.89 0.76
N HIS A 113 -2.87 -0.08 -0.21
CA HIS A 113 -1.48 -0.10 -0.67
C HIS A 113 -0.49 0.23 0.45
N PHE A 114 -0.81 1.21 1.31
CA PHE A 114 0.04 1.49 2.47
C PHE A 114 0.10 0.33 3.47
N VAL A 115 -0.98 -0.45 3.61
CA VAL A 115 -0.96 -1.68 4.41
C VAL A 115 -0.03 -2.72 3.76
N LYS A 116 -0.13 -2.94 2.45
CA LYS A 116 0.75 -3.85 1.69
C LYS A 116 2.22 -3.44 1.83
N ALA A 117 2.55 -2.19 1.46
CA ALA A 117 3.91 -1.67 1.53
C ALA A 117 4.46 -1.71 2.97
N GLY A 118 3.65 -1.38 3.97
CA GLY A 118 4.03 -1.50 5.39
C GLY A 118 4.34 -2.93 5.83
N THR A 119 3.55 -3.89 5.35
CA THR A 119 3.78 -5.33 5.59
C THR A 119 5.07 -5.79 4.91
N ARG A 120 5.31 -5.40 3.66
CA ARG A 120 6.55 -5.70 2.92
C ARG A 120 7.78 -5.13 3.62
N MET A 121 7.71 -3.89 4.11
CA MET A 121 8.79 -3.30 4.91
C MET A 121 9.10 -4.12 6.18
N ALA A 122 8.09 -4.68 6.84
CA ALA A 122 8.29 -5.51 8.02
C ALA A 122 8.91 -6.87 7.66
N VAL A 123 8.42 -7.53 6.62
CA VAL A 123 8.92 -8.85 6.17
C VAL A 123 10.32 -8.76 5.60
N ASN A 124 10.63 -7.71 4.82
CA ASN A 124 11.95 -7.50 4.22
C ASN A 124 13.05 -7.13 5.22
N THR A 125 12.74 -6.98 6.52
CA THR A 125 13.78 -6.88 7.56
C THR A 125 14.63 -8.15 7.67
N SER A 126 14.06 -9.30 7.32
CA SER A 126 14.78 -10.57 7.14
C SER A 126 14.27 -11.24 5.86
N PRO A 127 14.95 -11.07 4.72
CA PRO A 127 14.45 -11.55 3.44
C PRO A 127 14.48 -13.09 3.39
N GLU A 128 13.33 -13.70 3.65
CA GLU A 128 13.10 -15.14 3.49
C GLU A 128 12.25 -15.39 2.24
N PRO A 129 12.79 -16.05 1.20
CA PRO A 129 12.09 -16.24 -0.08
C PRO A 129 10.71 -16.88 0.08
N PHE A 130 10.59 -17.83 1.01
CA PHE A 130 9.32 -18.53 1.27
C PHE A 130 8.24 -17.59 1.83
N SER A 131 8.61 -16.71 2.75
CA SER A 131 7.68 -15.74 3.36
C SER A 131 7.16 -14.73 2.33
N ASN A 132 8.02 -14.25 1.43
CA ASN A 132 7.62 -13.33 0.37
C ASN A 132 6.68 -14.00 -0.66
N ILE A 133 6.98 -15.25 -1.05
CA ILE A 133 6.13 -16.02 -1.96
C ILE A 133 4.77 -16.30 -1.31
N ALA A 134 4.76 -16.77 -0.06
CA ALA A 134 3.53 -17.09 0.66
C ALA A 134 2.66 -15.85 0.85
N LEU A 135 3.26 -14.71 1.20
CA LEU A 135 2.55 -13.45 1.36
C LEU A 135 1.95 -12.96 0.04
N SER A 136 2.76 -12.91 -1.03
CA SER A 136 2.30 -12.49 -2.37
C SER A 136 1.16 -13.38 -2.88
N LEU A 137 1.27 -14.71 -2.71
CA LEU A 137 0.22 -15.63 -3.10
C LEU A 137 -1.06 -15.44 -2.27
N ALA A 138 -0.93 -15.21 -0.96
CA ALA A 138 -2.07 -14.94 -0.09
C ALA A 138 -2.77 -13.63 -0.45
N GLU A 139 -1.99 -12.60 -0.82
CA GLU A 139 -2.50 -11.32 -1.33
C GLU A 139 -3.32 -11.52 -2.61
N ASP A 140 -2.75 -12.21 -3.61
CA ASP A 140 -3.41 -12.45 -4.91
C ASP A 140 -4.67 -13.31 -4.78
N LEU A 141 -4.58 -14.41 -4.03
CA LEU A 141 -5.74 -15.28 -3.77
C LEU A 141 -6.81 -14.56 -2.93
N GLY A 142 -6.39 -13.72 -1.97
CA GLY A 142 -7.29 -12.91 -1.17
C GLY A 142 -8.03 -11.86 -2.00
N VAL A 143 -7.34 -11.19 -2.91
CA VAL A 143 -7.95 -10.29 -3.90
C VAL A 143 -8.94 -11.04 -4.78
N ALA A 144 -8.53 -12.17 -5.36
CA ALA A 144 -9.40 -12.97 -6.20
C ALA A 144 -10.66 -13.44 -5.46
N ALA A 145 -10.50 -13.96 -4.24
CA ALA A 145 -11.59 -14.41 -3.41
C ALA A 145 -12.56 -13.27 -3.07
N ILE A 146 -12.06 -12.12 -2.60
CA ILE A 146 -12.95 -11.05 -2.15
C ILE A 146 -13.63 -10.33 -3.30
N VAL A 147 -12.97 -10.16 -4.45
CA VAL A 147 -13.56 -9.53 -5.65
C VAL A 147 -14.66 -10.43 -6.19
N THR A 148 -14.39 -11.74 -6.32
CA THR A 148 -15.40 -12.73 -6.72
C THR A 148 -16.58 -12.73 -5.74
N PHE A 149 -16.30 -12.75 -4.43
CA PHE A 149 -17.34 -12.73 -3.40
C PHE A 149 -18.16 -11.42 -3.43
N ALA A 150 -17.53 -10.28 -3.74
CA ALA A 150 -18.20 -8.99 -3.81
C ALA A 150 -19.25 -8.91 -4.92
N VAL A 151 -19.08 -9.65 -6.02
CA VAL A 151 -20.09 -9.72 -7.09
C VAL A 151 -21.39 -10.34 -6.59
N PHE A 152 -21.32 -11.35 -5.72
CA PHE A 152 -22.50 -12.04 -5.20
C PHE A 152 -23.02 -11.45 -3.88
N HIS A 153 -22.12 -10.97 -3.03
CA HIS A 153 -22.41 -10.50 -1.67
C HIS A 153 -21.69 -9.18 -1.37
N PRO A 154 -22.05 -8.07 -2.07
CA PRO A 154 -21.27 -6.82 -2.06
C PRO A 154 -21.13 -6.21 -0.65
N VAL A 155 -22.19 -6.23 0.15
CA VAL A 155 -22.17 -5.68 1.52
C VAL A 155 -21.26 -6.50 2.43
N ALA A 156 -21.35 -7.83 2.38
CA ALA A 156 -20.52 -8.71 3.21
C ALA A 156 -19.04 -8.58 2.83
N ALA A 157 -18.73 -8.53 1.53
CA ALA A 157 -17.38 -8.31 1.04
C ALA A 157 -16.81 -6.95 1.49
N ALA A 158 -17.62 -5.90 1.48
CA ALA A 158 -17.21 -4.58 1.96
C ALA A 158 -16.92 -4.57 3.47
N VAL A 159 -17.74 -5.27 4.28
CA VAL A 159 -17.48 -5.42 5.72
C VAL A 159 -16.16 -6.16 5.97
N ILE A 160 -15.90 -7.25 5.25
CA ILE A 160 -14.65 -8.00 5.36
C ILE A 160 -13.46 -7.11 4.94
N ALA A 161 -13.55 -6.45 3.78
CA ALA A 161 -12.50 -5.55 3.30
C ALA A 161 -12.22 -4.41 4.30
N ALA A 162 -13.26 -3.84 4.90
CA ALA A 162 -13.13 -2.78 5.91
C ALA A 162 -12.44 -3.30 7.18
N ALA A 163 -12.82 -4.49 7.65
CA ALA A 163 -12.20 -5.11 8.82
C ALA A 163 -10.70 -5.40 8.56
N LEU A 164 -10.35 -5.95 7.40
CA LEU A 164 -8.96 -6.21 7.00
C LEU A 164 -8.16 -4.91 6.86
N LEU A 165 -8.74 -3.88 6.25
CA LEU A 165 -8.10 -2.57 6.10
C LEU A 165 -7.82 -1.92 7.45
N LEU A 166 -8.81 -1.90 8.35
CA LEU A 166 -8.65 -1.33 9.69
C LEU A 166 -7.63 -2.08 10.52
N ALA A 167 -7.66 -3.43 10.49
CA ALA A 167 -6.67 -4.26 11.18
C ALA A 167 -5.26 -4.01 10.64
N GLY A 168 -5.08 -4.02 9.32
CA GLY A 168 -3.80 -3.74 8.67
C GLY A 168 -3.26 -2.34 9.00
N LEU A 169 -4.11 -1.32 8.92
CA LEU A 169 -3.72 0.05 9.26
C LEU A 169 -3.32 0.17 10.74
N ALA A 170 -4.08 -0.47 11.65
CA ALA A 170 -3.76 -0.49 13.06
C ALA A 170 -2.39 -1.14 13.32
N ILE A 171 -2.09 -2.26 12.66
CA ILE A 171 -0.79 -2.93 12.76
C ILE A 171 0.34 -2.02 12.25
N VAL A 172 0.21 -1.45 11.05
CA VAL A 172 1.24 -0.57 10.46
C VAL A 172 1.48 0.66 11.35
N VAL A 173 0.42 1.31 11.83
CA VAL A 173 0.52 2.47 12.73
C VAL A 173 1.17 2.07 14.06
N PHE A 174 0.78 0.93 14.64
CA PHE A 174 1.38 0.43 15.87
C PHE A 174 2.88 0.18 15.71
N LEU A 175 3.31 -0.51 14.65
CA LEU A 175 4.72 -0.78 14.37
C LEU A 175 5.49 0.52 14.15
N ALA A 176 4.96 1.45 13.36
CA ALA A 176 5.57 2.76 13.13
C ALA A 176 5.75 3.55 14.43
N GLN A 177 4.77 3.51 15.33
CA GLN A 177 4.86 4.14 16.65
C GLN A 177 5.92 3.49 17.54
N GLN A 178 6.02 2.17 17.56
CA GLN A 178 7.04 1.45 18.34
C GLN A 178 8.46 1.80 17.86
N ILE A 179 8.67 1.82 16.55
CA ILE A 179 9.94 2.24 15.95
C ILE A 179 10.25 3.68 16.36
N ARG A 180 9.33 4.63 16.14
CA ARG A 180 9.55 6.04 16.53
C ARG A 180 9.89 6.19 18.02
N ARG A 181 9.22 5.45 18.91
CA ARG A 181 9.49 5.45 20.36
C ARG A 181 10.89 4.91 20.67
N PHE A 182 11.32 3.84 20.03
CA PHE A 182 12.66 3.27 20.21
C PHE A 182 13.76 4.26 19.80
N TRP A 183 13.60 4.91 18.64
CA TRP A 183 14.57 5.88 18.14
C TRP A 183 14.68 7.12 19.03
N ARG A 184 13.55 7.62 19.56
CA ARG A 184 13.52 8.72 20.56
C ARG A 184 14.26 8.36 21.85
N ARG A 185 14.08 7.13 22.36
CA ARG A 185 14.81 6.65 23.55
C ARG A 185 16.31 6.54 23.29
N ARG A 186 16.71 6.14 22.08
CA ARG A 186 18.12 6.03 21.68
C ARG A 186 18.78 7.39 21.52
N SER A 187 18.07 8.39 20.99
CA SER A 187 18.62 9.76 20.87
C SER A 187 18.84 10.38 22.25
N GLN A 188 17.87 10.26 23.17
CA GLN A 188 18.00 10.74 24.55
C GLN A 188 19.20 10.12 25.28
N ARG A 189 19.40 8.79 25.17
CA ARG A 189 20.57 8.11 25.76
C ARG A 189 21.91 8.54 25.15
N ARG A 190 21.95 8.92 23.87
CA ARG A 190 23.16 9.45 23.21
C ARG A 190 23.48 10.86 23.72
N GLU A 191 22.46 11.66 23.96
CA GLU A 191 22.59 13.03 24.47
C GLU A 191 23.00 13.05 25.95
N GLU A 192 22.41 12.19 26.79
CA GLU A 192 22.86 11.98 28.17
C GLU A 192 24.30 11.49 28.25
N LYS A 193 24.72 10.56 27.38
CA LYS A 193 26.13 10.12 27.31
C LYS A 193 27.08 11.21 26.85
N ARG A 194 26.67 12.09 25.94
CA ARG A 194 27.46 13.27 25.53
C ARG A 194 27.61 14.27 26.67
N LEU A 195 26.55 14.54 27.42
CA LEU A 195 26.57 15.46 28.57
C LEU A 195 27.37 14.91 29.76
N ARG A 196 27.42 13.58 29.93
CA ARG A 196 28.18 12.90 30.99
C ARG A 196 29.64 12.58 30.62
N ALA A 197 30.07 12.84 29.38
CA ALA A 197 31.45 12.59 28.97
C ALA A 197 32.40 13.60 29.66
N PRO A 198 33.38 13.16 30.47
CA PRO A 198 34.35 14.05 31.09
C PRO A 198 35.26 14.64 29.99
N GLY A 199 35.10 15.92 29.67
CA GLY A 199 35.93 16.57 28.64
C GLY A 199 35.37 17.84 28.01
N ALA A 200 34.10 18.18 28.19
CA ALA A 200 33.57 19.48 27.76
C ALA A 200 33.99 20.61 28.72
N ARG A 201 35.31 20.80 28.92
CA ARG A 201 35.80 22.07 29.45
C ARG A 201 35.70 23.10 28.31
N PRO A 202 35.13 24.29 28.54
CA PRO A 202 35.29 25.39 27.59
C PRO A 202 36.79 25.56 27.37
N ARG A 203 37.24 25.58 26.11
CA ARG A 203 38.62 26.00 25.81
C ARG A 203 38.73 27.44 26.30
N VAL A 204 39.24 27.63 27.51
CA VAL A 204 39.70 28.93 27.96
C VAL A 204 40.83 29.27 27.01
N HIS A 205 40.60 30.25 26.13
CA HIS A 205 41.64 30.83 25.30
C HIS A 205 42.70 31.35 26.26
N ALA A 206 43.84 30.67 26.37
CA ALA A 206 45.00 31.24 27.00
C ALA A 206 45.38 32.50 26.19
N PRO A 207 45.62 33.64 26.83
CA PRO A 207 46.07 34.83 26.12
C PRO A 207 47.43 34.54 25.45
N PRO A 208 47.71 35.16 24.29
CA PRO A 208 48.95 34.93 23.58
C PRO A 208 50.12 35.42 24.44
N ASP A 209 51.11 34.56 24.58
CA ASP A 209 52.39 34.82 25.23
C ASP A 209 53.17 35.82 24.35
N ASP A 210 53.20 37.10 24.75
CA ASP A 210 54.01 38.13 24.09
C ASP A 210 55.44 38.05 24.62
N GLY A 211 56.17 37.08 24.11
CA GLY A 211 57.61 36.95 24.32
C GLY A 211 58.39 38.14 23.76
N SER A 212 58.44 39.24 24.49
CA SER A 212 59.37 40.36 24.27
C SER A 212 60.31 40.52 25.47
N ASP A 213 61.21 39.55 25.63
CA ASP A 213 62.49 39.75 26.30
C ASP A 213 63.46 40.40 25.30
N HIS A 214 63.47 41.73 25.28
CA HIS A 214 64.59 42.53 24.76
C HIS A 214 64.67 43.82 25.59
N PHE A 215 65.54 43.84 26.61
CA PHE A 215 66.65 44.79 26.83
C PHE A 215 67.23 44.65 28.25
#